data_AF-A0A2S0WBZ0-F1
#
_entry.id   AF-A0A2S0WBZ0-F1
#
_cell.length_a   1.000
_cell.length_b   1.000
_cell.length_c   1.000
_cell.angle_alpha   90.00
_cell.angle_beta   90.00
_cell.angle_gamma   90.00
#
_symmetry.space_group_name_H-M   'P 1'
#
loop_
_entity.id
_entity.type
_entity.pdbx_description
1 polymer ?
#
loop_
_entity_poly.entity_id
_entity_poly.type
_entity_poly.pdbx_seq_one_letter_code
_entity_poly.pdbx_strand_id
1 'polypeptide(L)'
;MTSGRARPEVLSYLLGSWAVMIAGELAFQVVNAIGLAADPSALRQAAGEVARSRGQEVSAEMIALSTYTSIAMMAVFQLLIIALLAVALRAVAGRWSWARGAKRLLSVFSVYFAIRAGLVVVAPSAVAAATSLPVAVPAVLGAAQIIVGVAAVCALIYASREEVDEFISGDAQKGG
;
A
#
# COMPACT_ATOMS: atom_id res chain seq x y z
N MET A 1 24.80 -17.73 -29.87
CA MET A 1 24.03 -18.09 -28.65
C MET A 1 24.13 -16.92 -27.69
N THR A 2 23.09 -16.08 -27.60
CA THR A 2 23.06 -14.96 -26.65
C THR A 2 22.76 -15.51 -25.27
N SER A 3 23.77 -15.62 -24.41
CA SER A 3 23.58 -15.96 -22.99
C SER A 3 22.77 -14.84 -22.34
N GLY A 4 21.44 -14.98 -22.34
CA GLY A 4 20.54 -14.10 -21.60
C GLY A 4 20.92 -14.20 -20.14
N ARG A 5 21.50 -13.14 -19.58
CA ARG A 5 22.02 -13.14 -18.21
C ARG A 5 20.89 -13.49 -17.25
N ALA A 6 21.12 -14.51 -16.42
CA ALA A 6 20.15 -14.89 -15.39
C ALA A 6 19.87 -13.69 -14.50
N ARG A 7 18.59 -13.49 -14.17
CA ARG A 7 18.13 -12.43 -13.29
C ARG A 7 18.84 -12.53 -11.93
N PRO A 8 19.43 -11.44 -11.39
CA PRO A 8 20.06 -11.47 -10.07
C PRO A 8 19.08 -11.97 -9.01
N GLU A 9 19.57 -12.81 -8.11
CA GLU A 9 18.76 -13.39 -7.03
C GLU A 9 18.18 -12.30 -6.12
N VAL A 10 18.98 -11.26 -5.82
CA VAL A 10 18.56 -10.08 -5.07
C VAL A 10 17.37 -9.37 -5.73
N LEU A 11 17.32 -9.32 -7.07
CA LEU A 11 16.17 -8.76 -7.77
C LEU A 11 14.93 -9.66 -7.64
N SER A 12 15.10 -10.97 -7.53
CA SER A 12 14.02 -11.90 -7.17
C SER A 12 13.44 -11.61 -5.81
N TYR A 13 14.30 -11.38 -4.81
CA TYR A 13 13.87 -10.98 -3.47
C TYR A 13 13.19 -9.62 -3.44
N LEU A 14 13.74 -8.61 -4.14
CA LEU A 14 13.10 -7.29 -4.25
C LEU A 14 11.68 -7.40 -4.82
N LEU A 15 11.49 -8.10 -5.95
CA LEU A 15 10.15 -8.21 -6.53
C LEU A 15 9.23 -9.06 -5.66
N GLY A 16 9.76 -10.10 -5.00
CA GLY A 16 8.99 -10.93 -4.07
C GLY A 16 8.47 -10.11 -2.89
N SER A 17 9.33 -9.31 -2.25
CA SER A 17 8.93 -8.40 -1.17
C SER A 17 7.83 -7.43 -1.63
N TRP A 18 7.96 -6.86 -2.82
CA TRP A 18 6.93 -5.99 -3.38
C TRP A 18 5.62 -6.69 -3.72
N ALA A 19 5.67 -7.92 -4.23
CA ALA A 19 4.48 -8.71 -4.49
C ALA A 19 3.72 -8.98 -3.18
N VAL A 20 4.43 -9.31 -2.10
CA VAL A 20 3.84 -9.47 -0.76
C VAL A 20 3.18 -8.19 -0.28
N MET A 21 3.85 -7.03 -0.41
CA MET A 21 3.27 -5.75 0.00
C MET A 21 2.01 -5.40 -0.78
N ILE A 22 2.01 -5.57 -2.11
CA ILE A 22 0.84 -5.30 -2.95
C ILE A 22 -0.33 -6.22 -2.60
N ALA A 23 -0.07 -7.53 -2.45
CA ALA A 23 -1.11 -8.49 -2.11
C ALA A 23 -1.68 -8.24 -0.71
N GLY A 24 -0.81 -7.99 0.27
CA GLY A 24 -1.19 -7.69 1.65
C GLY A 24 -2.00 -6.39 1.75
N GLU A 25 -1.57 -5.34 1.06
CA GLU A 25 -2.30 -4.07 1.06
C GLU A 25 -3.66 -4.17 0.37
N LEU A 26 -3.73 -4.91 -0.75
CA LEU A 26 -5.00 -5.14 -1.44
C LEU A 26 -5.99 -5.91 -0.54
N ALA A 27 -5.53 -6.97 0.12
CA ALA A 27 -6.36 -7.74 1.05
C ALA A 27 -6.83 -6.87 2.23
N PHE A 28 -5.92 -6.12 2.86
CA PHE A 28 -6.25 -5.21 3.95
C PHE A 28 -7.28 -4.17 3.52
N GLN A 29 -7.07 -3.54 2.36
CA GLN A 29 -7.96 -2.52 1.84
C GLN A 29 -9.37 -3.07 1.60
N VAL A 30 -9.49 -4.24 0.96
CA VAL A 30 -10.80 -4.85 0.67
C VAL A 30 -11.56 -5.12 1.96
N VAL A 31 -10.92 -5.74 2.96
CA VAL A 31 -11.58 -6.04 4.23
C VAL A 31 -11.96 -4.76 4.98
N ASN A 32 -11.08 -3.75 5.01
CA ASN A 32 -11.36 -2.48 5.66
C ASN A 32 -12.49 -1.71 4.97
N ALA A 33 -12.53 -1.69 3.63
CA ALA A 33 -13.60 -1.05 2.87
C ALA A 33 -14.95 -1.73 3.10
N ILE A 34 -14.99 -3.07 3.12
CA ILE A 34 -16.21 -3.83 3.44
C ILE A 34 -16.67 -3.53 4.87
N GLY A 35 -15.76 -3.55 5.85
CA GLY A 35 -16.08 -3.25 7.25
C GLY A 35 -16.65 -1.85 7.43
N LEU A 36 -16.07 -0.86 6.75
CA LEU A 36 -16.51 0.52 6.81
C LEU A 36 -17.85 0.76 6.09
N ALA A 37 -18.10 0.05 4.99
CA ALA A 37 -19.38 0.08 4.30
C ALA A 37 -20.50 -0.63 5.09
N ALA A 38 -20.16 -1.69 5.82
CA ALA A 38 -21.10 -2.43 6.66
C ALA A 38 -21.54 -1.63 7.90
N ASP A 39 -20.61 -0.87 8.50
CA ASP A 39 -20.91 0.02 9.62
C ASP A 39 -20.17 1.36 9.49
N PRO A 40 -20.80 2.37 8.85
CA PRO A 40 -20.22 3.70 8.72
C PRO A 40 -20.56 4.60 9.92
N SER A 41 -21.02 4.06 11.06
CA SER A 41 -21.52 4.85 12.19
C SER A 41 -20.51 5.88 12.72
N ALA A 42 -19.23 5.51 12.85
CA ALA A 42 -18.17 6.41 13.28
C ALA A 42 -17.98 7.59 12.30
N LEU A 43 -17.99 7.32 10.99
CA LEU A 43 -17.88 8.36 9.97
C LEU A 43 -19.11 9.27 9.94
N ARG A 44 -20.31 8.71 10.12
CA ARG A 44 -21.55 9.48 10.20
C ARG A 44 -21.56 10.41 11.43
N GLN A 45 -21.08 9.93 12.57
CA GLN A 45 -20.96 10.74 13.78
C GLN A 45 -20.00 11.91 13.56
N ALA A 46 -18.80 11.64 13.03
CA ALA A 46 -17.83 12.68 12.70
C ALA A 46 -18.37 13.71 11.69
N ALA A 47 -19.04 13.24 10.62
CA ALA A 47 -19.67 14.13 9.64
C ALA A 47 -20.77 14.99 10.26
N GLY A 48 -21.58 14.43 11.16
CA GLY A 48 -22.62 15.15 11.89
C GLY A 48 -22.04 16.21 12.85
N GLU A 49 -20.95 15.92 13.55
CA GLU A 49 -20.24 16.89 14.40
C GLU A 49 -19.67 18.05 13.58
N VAL A 50 -19.09 17.76 12.42
CA VAL A 50 -18.59 18.79 11.49
C VAL A 50 -19.74 19.66 10.95
N ALA A 51 -20.87 19.07 10.59
CA ALA A 51 -22.05 19.81 10.13
C ALA A 51 -22.62 20.75 11.23
N ARG A 52 -22.76 20.23 12.46
CA ARG A 52 -23.24 21.01 13.61
C ARG A 52 -22.30 22.15 13.96
N SER A 53 -20.99 21.91 13.97
CA SER A 53 -20.00 22.96 14.26
C SER A 53 -19.97 24.07 13.20
N ARG A 54 -20.46 23.80 11.98
CA ARG A 54 -20.62 24.79 10.89
C ARG A 54 -21.99 25.46 10.88
N GLY A 55 -22.88 25.15 11.82
CA GLY A 55 -24.24 25.70 11.86
C GLY A 55 -25.10 25.32 10.65
N GLN A 56 -24.74 24.24 9.94
CA GLN A 56 -25.50 23.77 8.78
C GLN A 56 -26.52 22.72 9.22
N GLU A 57 -27.80 22.95 8.91
CA GLU A 57 -28.81 21.90 8.96
C GLU A 57 -28.61 20.96 7.76
N VAL A 58 -27.88 19.88 7.99
CA VAL A 58 -27.64 18.84 6.98
C VAL A 58 -28.60 17.69 7.24
N SER A 59 -29.40 17.32 6.23
CA SER A 59 -30.33 16.20 6.34
C SER A 59 -29.59 14.87 6.59
N ALA A 60 -30.25 13.92 7.26
CA ALA A 60 -29.68 12.60 7.51
C ALA A 60 -29.28 11.88 6.20
N GLU A 61 -30.03 12.10 5.12
CA GLU A 61 -29.74 11.58 3.78
C GLU A 61 -28.48 12.18 3.18
N MET A 62 -28.25 13.49 3.38
CA MET A 62 -27.04 14.17 2.91
C MET A 62 -25.80 13.76 3.72
N ILE A 63 -25.96 13.49 5.03
CA ILE A 63 -24.91 12.88 5.86
C ILE A 63 -24.59 11.45 5.37
N ALA A 64 -25.61 10.64 5.06
CA ALA A 64 -25.40 9.29 4.54
C ALA A 64 -24.71 9.29 3.17
N LEU A 65 -25.16 10.12 2.24
CA LEU A 65 -24.60 10.23 0.89
C LEU A 65 -23.13 10.69 0.93
N SER A 66 -22.82 11.74 1.71
CA SER A 66 -21.45 12.22 1.86
C SER A 66 -20.53 11.18 2.52
N THR A 67 -21.04 10.43 3.51
CA THR A 67 -20.30 9.34 4.16
C THR A 67 -19.92 8.25 3.15
N TYR A 68 -20.89 7.68 2.42
CA TYR A 68 -20.61 6.62 1.44
C TYR A 68 -19.76 7.10 0.26
N THR A 69 -19.96 8.34 -0.18
CA THR A 69 -19.11 8.95 -1.22
C THR A 69 -17.66 9.04 -0.74
N SER A 70 -17.44 9.44 0.52
CA SER A 70 -16.10 9.53 1.10
C SER A 70 -15.43 8.16 1.21
N ILE A 71 -16.18 7.14 1.65
CA ILE A 71 -15.71 5.74 1.71
C ILE A 71 -15.29 5.27 0.31
N ALA A 72 -16.14 5.48 -0.70
CA ALA A 72 -15.88 5.08 -2.07
C ALA A 72 -14.66 5.80 -2.65
N MET A 73 -14.57 7.13 -2.49
CA MET A 73 -13.44 7.93 -2.96
C MET A 73 -12.12 7.50 -2.32
N MET A 74 -12.12 7.25 -1.01
CA MET A 74 -10.94 6.75 -0.29
C MET A 74 -10.50 5.39 -0.82
N ALA A 75 -11.44 4.46 -1.03
CA ALA A 75 -11.14 3.15 -1.59
C ALA A 75 -10.60 3.24 -3.02
N VAL A 76 -11.20 4.04 -3.89
CA VAL A 76 -10.72 4.25 -5.26
C VAL A 76 -9.31 4.83 -5.26
N PHE A 77 -9.06 5.85 -4.43
CA PHE A 77 -7.73 6.46 -4.34
C PHE A 77 -6.65 5.47 -3.90
N GLN A 78 -6.95 4.64 -2.90
CA GLN A 78 -6.04 3.58 -2.47
C GLN A 78 -5.78 2.54 -3.58
N LEU A 79 -6.82 2.12 -4.32
CA LEU A 79 -6.66 1.20 -5.45
C LEU A 79 -5.79 1.79 -6.56
N LEU A 80 -5.92 3.09 -6.84
CA LEU A 80 -5.09 3.78 -7.81
C LEU A 80 -3.62 3.79 -7.39
N ILE A 81 -3.33 3.99 -6.10
CA ILE A 81 -1.96 3.89 -5.57
C ILE A 81 -1.44 2.45 -5.72
N ILE A 82 -2.21 1.43 -5.33
CA ILE A 82 -1.78 0.02 -5.49
C ILE A 82 -1.51 -0.31 -6.95
N ALA A 83 -2.39 0.12 -7.86
CA ALA A 83 -2.22 -0.08 -9.30
C ALA A 83 -0.93 0.61 -9.82
N LEU A 84 -0.67 1.85 -9.39
CA LEU A 84 0.56 2.56 -9.72
C LEU A 84 1.80 1.79 -9.25
N LEU A 85 1.79 1.27 -8.02
CA LEU A 85 2.90 0.50 -7.46
C LEU A 85 3.09 -0.84 -8.17
N ALA A 86 2.00 -1.51 -8.56
CA ALA A 86 2.06 -2.73 -9.37
C ALA A 86 2.64 -2.46 -10.77
N VAL A 87 2.28 -1.33 -11.39
CA VAL A 87 2.87 -0.90 -12.67
C VAL A 87 4.35 -0.56 -12.50
N ALA A 88 4.73 0.14 -11.44
CA ALA A 88 6.14 0.42 -11.13
C ALA A 88 6.94 -0.88 -10.89
N LEU A 89 6.35 -1.85 -10.20
CA LEU A 89 6.95 -3.17 -9.99
C LEU A 89 7.17 -3.89 -11.34
N ARG A 90 6.16 -3.88 -12.21
CA ARG A 90 6.26 -4.44 -13.56
C ARG A 90 7.30 -3.72 -14.41
N ALA A 91 7.44 -2.41 -14.26
CA ALA A 91 8.47 -1.62 -14.93
C ALA A 91 9.88 -2.03 -14.51
N VAL A 92 10.11 -2.26 -13.20
CA VAL A 92 11.37 -2.79 -12.68
C VAL A 92 11.63 -4.22 -13.19
N ALA A 93 10.62 -5.09 -13.13
CA ALA A 93 10.71 -6.47 -13.60
C ALA A 93 11.04 -6.58 -15.09
N GLY A 94 10.38 -5.75 -15.90
CA GLY A 94 10.49 -5.72 -17.35
C GLY A 94 11.57 -4.80 -17.89
N ARG A 95 12.36 -4.14 -17.02
CA ARG A 95 13.43 -3.20 -17.39
C ARG A 95 12.94 -2.11 -18.36
N TRP A 96 11.78 -1.53 -18.08
CA TRP A 96 11.24 -0.45 -18.91
C TRP A 96 12.13 0.80 -18.87
N SER A 97 11.97 1.70 -19.83
CA SER A 97 12.79 2.92 -19.96
C SER A 97 12.87 3.79 -18.70
N TRP A 98 11.85 3.70 -17.83
CA TRP A 98 11.75 4.44 -16.57
C TRP A 98 11.94 3.56 -15.33
N ALA A 99 12.48 2.34 -15.46
CA ALA A 99 12.65 1.39 -14.36
C ALA A 99 13.46 1.94 -13.17
N ARG A 100 14.43 2.83 -13.41
CA ARG A 100 15.16 3.53 -12.34
C ARG A 100 14.23 4.46 -11.53
N GLY A 101 13.35 5.18 -12.21
CA GLY A 101 12.33 6.02 -11.58
C GLY A 101 11.32 5.18 -10.79
N ALA A 102 10.87 4.07 -11.39
CA ALA A 102 10.00 3.10 -10.73
C ALA A 102 10.66 2.54 -9.45
N LYS A 103 11.94 2.13 -9.49
CA LYS A 103 12.67 1.67 -8.29
C LYS A 103 12.66 2.73 -7.19
N ARG A 104 12.94 3.99 -7.51
CA ARG A 104 12.92 5.09 -6.53
C ARG A 104 11.53 5.30 -5.93
N LEU A 105 10.50 5.30 -6.76
CA LEU A 105 9.11 5.41 -6.32
C LEU A 105 8.78 4.28 -5.34
N LEU A 106 9.12 3.04 -5.70
CA LEU A 106 8.98 1.88 -4.84
C LEU A 106 9.73 2.10 -3.52
N SER A 107 11.02 2.45 -3.52
CA SER A 107 11.77 2.70 -2.29
C SER A 107 11.12 3.73 -1.36
N VAL A 108 10.57 4.83 -1.89
CA VAL A 108 9.83 5.82 -1.08
C VAL A 108 8.61 5.18 -0.42
N PHE A 109 7.83 4.40 -1.16
CA PHE A 109 6.68 3.71 -0.61
C PHE A 109 7.05 2.58 0.36
N SER A 110 8.21 1.94 0.21
CA SER A 110 8.71 1.00 1.22
C SER A 110 8.96 1.69 2.57
N VAL A 111 9.51 2.90 2.58
CA VAL A 111 9.65 3.68 3.83
C VAL A 111 8.28 3.95 4.44
N TYR A 112 7.30 4.37 3.62
CA TYR A 112 5.93 4.59 4.06
C TYR A 112 5.30 3.33 4.68
N PHE A 113 5.41 2.16 4.01
CA PHE A 113 4.85 0.91 4.52
C PHE A 113 5.53 0.45 5.82
N ALA A 114 6.85 0.63 5.94
CA ALA A 114 7.58 0.31 7.17
C ALA A 114 7.10 1.18 8.36
N ILE A 115 6.96 2.50 8.15
CA ILE A 115 6.44 3.41 9.18
C ILE A 115 5.00 3.05 9.53
N ARG A 116 4.15 2.81 8.52
CA ARG A 116 2.74 2.46 8.72
C ARG A 116 2.58 1.17 9.52
N ALA A 117 3.38 0.15 9.25
CA ALA A 117 3.37 -1.08 10.04
C ALA A 117 3.74 -0.83 11.51
N GLY A 118 4.69 0.07 11.78
CA GLY A 118 4.99 0.54 13.13
C GLY A 118 3.78 1.19 13.82
N LEU A 119 3.01 2.00 13.08
CA LEU A 119 1.79 2.62 13.60
C LEU A 119 0.68 1.61 13.92
N VAL A 120 0.60 0.48 13.19
CA VAL A 120 -0.36 -0.59 13.52
C VAL A 120 -0.11 -1.13 14.94
N VAL A 121 1.14 -1.18 15.38
CA VAL A 121 1.51 -1.68 16.71
C VAL A 121 1.29 -0.62 17.79
N VAL A 122 1.69 0.63 17.52
CA VAL A 122 1.66 1.71 18.52
C VAL A 122 0.29 2.37 18.65
N ALA A 123 -0.46 2.46 17.55
CA ALA A 123 -1.75 3.13 17.47
C ALA A 123 -2.70 2.37 16.51
N PRO A 124 -3.20 1.18 16.89
CA PRO A 124 -4.04 0.34 16.02
C PRO A 124 -5.29 1.08 15.49
N SER A 125 -5.88 1.94 16.34
CA SER A 125 -7.05 2.77 16.00
C SER A 125 -6.76 3.86 14.96
N ALA A 126 -5.49 4.23 14.74
CA ALA A 126 -5.11 5.20 13.71
C ALA A 126 -5.01 4.56 12.31
N VAL A 127 -4.98 3.22 12.23
CA VAL A 127 -4.79 2.48 10.97
C VAL A 127 -6.05 1.72 10.54
N ALA A 128 -6.88 1.28 11.49
CA ALA A 128 -8.15 0.62 11.22
C ALA A 128 -9.33 1.59 11.39
N ALA A 129 -10.07 1.84 10.30
CA ALA A 129 -11.27 2.69 10.32
C ALA A 129 -12.54 1.92 10.72
N ALA A 130 -12.59 0.60 10.46
CA ALA A 130 -13.73 -0.25 10.78
C ALA A 130 -13.62 -0.78 12.23
N THR A 131 -14.49 -0.28 13.12
CA THR A 131 -14.52 -0.68 14.55
C THR A 131 -15.49 -1.81 14.85
N SER A 132 -16.33 -2.19 13.88
CA SER A 132 -17.42 -3.17 14.03
C SER A 132 -17.06 -4.60 13.63
N LEU A 133 -15.83 -4.83 13.15
CA LEU A 133 -15.39 -6.15 12.73
C LEU A 133 -15.17 -7.07 13.95
N PRO A 134 -15.51 -8.37 13.86
CA PRO A 134 -15.22 -9.33 14.93
C PRO A 134 -13.74 -9.29 15.29
N VAL A 135 -13.39 -9.29 16.59
CA VAL A 135 -12.02 -9.04 17.10
C VAL A 135 -10.92 -9.86 16.41
N ALA A 136 -11.23 -11.07 15.95
CA ALA A 136 -10.29 -11.91 15.19
C ALA A 136 -9.86 -11.27 13.85
N VAL A 137 -10.75 -10.57 13.16
CA VAL A 137 -10.49 -9.95 11.85
C VAL A 137 -9.43 -8.85 11.93
N PRO A 138 -9.56 -7.79 12.76
CA PRO A 138 -8.53 -6.77 12.87
C PRO A 138 -7.21 -7.32 13.44
N ALA A 139 -7.23 -8.37 14.27
CA ALA A 139 -6.02 -9.03 14.75
C ALA A 139 -5.24 -9.72 13.61
N VAL A 140 -5.93 -10.49 12.75
CA VAL A 140 -5.32 -11.11 11.57
C VAL A 140 -4.81 -10.06 10.58
N LEU A 141 -5.59 -8.99 10.36
CA LEU A 141 -5.17 -7.88 9.51
C LEU A 141 -3.93 -7.16 10.06
N GLY A 142 -3.86 -6.96 11.38
CA GLY A 142 -2.70 -6.37 12.04
C GLY A 142 -1.45 -7.23 11.86
N ALA A 143 -1.57 -8.55 12.05
CA ALA A 143 -0.47 -9.49 11.79
C ALA A 143 -0.02 -9.46 10.32
N ALA A 144 -0.98 -9.44 9.38
CA ALA A 144 -0.67 -9.31 7.95
C ALA A 144 0.06 -8.00 7.65
N GLN A 145 -0.30 -6.89 8.30
CA GLN A 145 0.37 -5.61 8.11
C GLN A 145 1.78 -5.55 8.69
N ILE A 146 2.06 -6.31 9.75
CA ILE A 146 3.44 -6.48 10.23
C ILE A 146 4.28 -7.20 9.16
N ILE A 147 3.74 -8.25 8.51
CA ILE A 147 4.42 -8.95 7.42
C ILE A 147 4.70 -7.99 6.25
N VAL A 148 3.73 -7.14 5.88
CA VAL A 148 3.90 -6.09 4.87
C VAL A 148 5.01 -5.12 5.28
N GLY A 149 5.07 -4.69 6.54
CA GLY A 149 6.13 -3.83 7.07
C GLY A 149 7.52 -4.47 6.99
N VAL A 150 7.65 -5.74 7.36
CA VAL A 150 8.90 -6.49 7.24
C VAL A 150 9.32 -6.59 5.77
N ALA A 151 8.38 -6.93 4.87
CA ALA A 151 8.63 -6.95 3.44
C ALA A 151 9.10 -5.58 2.91
N ALA A 152 8.58 -4.48 3.47
CA ALA A 152 9.01 -3.13 3.11
C ALA A 152 10.46 -2.85 3.49
N VAL A 153 10.90 -3.26 4.69
CA VAL A 153 12.30 -3.15 5.12
C VAL A 153 13.21 -4.02 4.24
N CYS A 154 12.81 -5.26 3.97
CA CYS A 154 13.52 -6.14 3.05
C CYS A 154 13.66 -5.51 1.64
N ALA A 155 12.58 -4.95 1.11
CA ALA A 155 12.60 -4.28 -0.19
C ALA A 155 13.58 -3.09 -0.23
N LEU A 156 13.71 -2.31 0.85
CA LEU A 156 14.71 -1.25 0.94
C LEU A 156 16.15 -1.80 0.89
N ILE A 157 16.40 -2.87 1.65
CA ILE A 157 17.72 -3.52 1.71
C ILE A 157 18.09 -4.12 0.35
N TYR A 158 17.13 -4.72 -0.37
CA TYR A 158 17.40 -5.28 -1.70
C TYR A 158 17.54 -4.19 -2.77
N ALA A 159 16.74 -3.12 -2.70
CA ALA A 159 16.79 -2.02 -3.66
C ALA A 159 18.08 -1.20 -3.62
N SER A 160 18.83 -1.24 -2.50
CA SER A 160 20.11 -0.56 -2.33
C SER A 160 21.31 -1.35 -2.85
N ARG A 161 21.12 -2.60 -3.30
CA ARG A 161 22.21 -3.42 -3.85
C ARG A 161 22.57 -2.96 -5.26
N GLU A 162 23.87 -2.81 -5.51
CA GLU A 162 24.42 -2.37 -6.80
C GLU A 162 23.99 -3.28 -7.96
N GLU A 163 23.91 -4.59 -7.72
CA GLU A 163 23.41 -5.59 -8.68
C GLU A 163 22.04 -5.24 -9.28
N VAL A 164 21.17 -4.64 -8.48
CA VAL A 164 19.84 -4.22 -8.92
C VAL A 164 19.95 -3.01 -9.86
N ASP A 165 20.82 -2.06 -9.54
CA ASP A 165 21.06 -0.88 -10.39
C ASP A 165 21.76 -1.24 -11.70
N GLU A 166 22.74 -2.13 -11.67
CA GLU A 166 23.43 -2.62 -12.86
C GLU A 166 22.46 -3.36 -13.81
N PHE A 167 21.62 -4.21 -13.25
CA PHE A 167 20.63 -4.96 -14.02
C PHE A 167 19.58 -4.04 -14.66
N ILE A 168 19.10 -3.04 -13.92
CA ILE A 168 18.09 -2.09 -14.41
C ILE A 168 18.68 -1.12 -15.44
N SER A 169 19.92 -0.66 -15.23
CA SER A 169 20.57 0.35 -16.09
C SER A 169 21.13 -0.25 -17.38
N GLY A 170 21.38 -1.57 -17.41
CA GLY A 170 22.01 -2.23 -18.56
C GLY A 170 23.52 -2.06 -18.65
N ASP A 171 24.14 -1.37 -17.68
CA ASP A 171 25.56 -1.01 -17.65
C ASP A 171 26.51 -2.19 -17.34
N ALA A 172 25.98 -3.35 -16.97
CA ALA A 172 26.76 -4.56 -16.73
C ALA A 172 27.45 -5.10 -18.02
N GLN A 173 27.44 -4.34 -19.12
CA GLN A 173 28.02 -4.64 -20.43
C GLN A 173 29.39 -3.95 -20.67
N LYS A 174 29.88 -3.06 -19.78
CA LYS A 174 31.09 -2.26 -20.05
C LYS A 174 32.36 -2.61 -19.24
N GLY A 175 32.32 -3.64 -18.41
CA GLY A 175 33.41 -3.97 -17.47
C GLY A 175 34.11 -5.31 -17.74
N GLY A 176 34.11 -5.83 -18.97
CA GLY A 176 34.79 -7.07 -19.35
C GLY A 176 35.80 -6.84 -20.45
#